data_AF-A0AAU0KKR9-F1
#
_entry.id   AF-A0AAU0KKR9-F1
#
_cell.length_a   1.000
_cell.length_b   1.000
_cell.length_c   1.000
_cell.angle_alpha   90.00
_cell.angle_beta   90.00
_cell.angle_gamma   90.00
#
_symmetry.space_group_name_H-M   'P 1'
#
loop_
_entity.id
_entity.type
_entity.pdbx_description
1 polymer ?
#
loop_
_entity_poly.entity_id
_entity_poly.type
_entity_poly.pdbx_seq_one_letter_code
_entity_poly.pdbx_strand_id
1 'polypeptide(L)'
;MKLFEEISNPREIRRKLGLNQHDFWSKVGVTQSGGSRYESGRNMPRPVRELVRLVHIEHIDLGKIKKDDLAVAALLKSQNPDLYKSLKKAAKAK
;
A
#
# COMPACT_ATOMS: atom_id res chain seq x y z
N MET A 1 12.80 9.87 -3.35
CA MET A 1 11.78 9.31 -2.42
C MET A 1 12.36 8.06 -1.81
N LYS A 2 12.54 8.01 -0.49
CA LYS A 2 12.91 6.75 0.17
C LYS A 2 11.76 5.78 -0.07
N LEU A 3 11.99 4.69 -0.81
CA LEU A 3 10.96 3.69 -1.11
C LEU A 3 10.41 3.01 0.17
N PHE A 4 11.04 3.25 1.32
CA PHE A 4 10.77 2.58 2.57
C PHE A 4 10.86 3.59 3.71
N GLU A 5 9.88 4.49 3.83
CA GLU A 5 9.63 5.04 5.17
C GLU A 5 9.19 3.87 6.04
N GLU A 6 9.89 3.65 7.16
CA GLU A 6 9.50 2.60 8.09
C GLU A 6 8.08 2.87 8.55
N ILE A 7 7.16 1.97 8.18
CA ILE A 7 5.92 1.80 8.92
C ILE A 7 6.35 1.38 10.33
N SER A 8 6.52 2.37 11.20
CA SER A 8 7.09 2.20 12.53
C SER A 8 6.13 1.45 13.45
N ASN A 9 4.81 1.55 13.20
CA ASN A 9 3.82 0.87 14.02
C ASN A 9 2.52 0.52 13.27
N PRO A 10 2.31 -0.74 12.84
CA PRO A 10 1.05 -1.14 12.20
C PRO A 10 -0.17 -0.98 13.12
N ARG A 11 0.03 -1.02 14.44
CA ARG A 11 -1.03 -0.80 15.43
C ARG A 11 -1.59 0.62 15.36
N GLU A 12 -0.73 1.61 15.15
CA GLU A 12 -1.15 3.01 15.03
C GLU A 12 -1.91 3.27 13.74
N ILE A 13 -1.42 2.72 12.62
CA ILE A 13 -2.14 2.81 11.33
C ILE A 13 -3.53 2.20 11.49
N ARG A 14 -3.60 0.98 12.02
CA ARG A 14 -4.88 0.30 12.26
C ARG A 14 -5.83 1.12 13.13
N ARG A 15 -5.32 1.70 14.23
CA ARG A 15 -6.11 2.56 15.13
C ARG A 15 -6.63 3.81 14.43
N LYS A 16 -5.80 4.48 13.61
CA LYS A 16 -6.20 5.65 12.81
C LYS A 16 -7.31 5.31 11.82
N LEU A 17 -7.29 4.10 11.27
CA LEU A 17 -8.32 3.60 10.35
C LEU A 17 -9.58 3.06 11.07
N GLY A 18 -9.59 2.97 12.41
CA GLY A 18 -10.72 2.43 13.16
C GLY A 18 -10.96 0.93 12.95
N LEU A 19 -9.97 0.18 12.46
CA LEU A 19 -10.13 -1.24 12.14
C LEU A 19 -9.76 -2.14 13.33
N ASN A 20 -10.45 -3.28 13.44
CA ASN A 20 -10.02 -4.37 14.32
C ASN A 20 -8.81 -5.12 13.71
N GLN A 21 -8.15 -5.97 14.49
CA GLN A 21 -6.98 -6.71 14.01
C GLN A 21 -7.30 -7.63 12.84
N HIS A 22 -8.44 -8.31 12.87
CA HIS A 22 -8.82 -9.25 11.83
C HIS A 22 -8.98 -8.55 10.47
N ASP A 23 -9.76 -7.46 10.40
CA ASP A 23 -10.03 -6.72 9.17
C ASP A 23 -8.78 -6.03 8.62
N PHE A 24 -7.89 -5.58 9.50
CA PHE A 24 -6.64 -4.96 9.09
C PHE A 24 -5.68 -5.99 8.48
N TRP A 25 -5.47 -7.12 9.15
CA TRP A 25 -4.47 -8.11 8.74
C TRP A 25 -4.94 -9.01 7.60
N SER A 26 -6.24 -9.35 7.56
CA SER A 26 -6.82 -10.17 6.49
C SER A 26 -6.67 -9.52 5.11
N LYS A 27 -6.80 -8.19 5.01
CA LYS A 27 -6.62 -7.44 3.76
C LYS A 27 -5.21 -7.51 3.17
N VAL A 28 -4.21 -7.91 3.96
CA VAL A 28 -2.82 -8.10 3.52
C VAL A 28 -2.40 -9.58 3.59
N GLY A 29 -3.36 -10.50 3.69
CA GLY A 29 -3.10 -11.94 3.70
C GLY A 29 -2.44 -12.46 4.98
N VAL A 30 -2.54 -11.73 6.09
CA VAL A 30 -1.95 -12.11 7.37
C VAL A 30 -3.05 -12.58 8.32
N THR A 31 -2.80 -13.71 9.00
CA THR A 31 -3.72 -14.24 10.02
C THR A 31 -3.77 -13.31 11.24
N GLN A 32 -4.89 -13.30 11.99
CA GLN A 32 -5.02 -12.46 13.19
C GLN A 32 -3.89 -12.71 14.20
N SER A 33 -3.51 -13.97 14.44
CA SER A 33 -2.42 -14.32 15.35
C SER A 33 -1.03 -13.91 14.83
N GLY A 34 -0.84 -13.88 13.51
CA GLY A 34 0.35 -13.32 12.88
C GLY A 34 0.43 -11.80 13.07
N GLY A 35 -0.67 -11.13 12.76
CA GLY A 35 -0.82 -9.69 12.90
C GLY A 35 -0.64 -9.18 14.33
N SER A 36 -1.24 -9.87 15.30
CA SER A 36 -1.08 -9.55 16.73
C SER A 36 0.39 -9.59 17.16
N ARG A 37 1.20 -10.51 16.63
CA ARG A 37 2.64 -10.58 16.93
C ARG A 37 3.38 -9.38 16.35
N TYR A 38 3.02 -8.93 15.15
CA TYR A 38 3.63 -7.74 14.56
C TYR A 38 3.26 -6.47 15.34
N GLU A 39 2.01 -6.35 15.82
CA GLU A 39 1.59 -5.23 16.67
C GLU A 39 2.22 -5.23 18.06
N SER A 40 2.71 -6.38 18.54
CA SER A 40 3.39 -6.52 19.84
C SER A 40 4.92 -6.42 19.75
N GLY A 41 5.46 -5.96 18.62
CA GLY A 41 6.90 -5.69 18.47
C GLY A 41 7.71 -6.78 17.77
N ARG A 42 7.09 -7.87 17.29
CA ARG A 42 7.82 -8.80 16.41
C ARG A 42 8.18 -8.11 15.11
N ASN A 43 9.41 -8.31 14.63
CA ASN A 43 9.81 -7.79 13.32
C ASN A 43 8.89 -8.32 12.20
N MET A 44 8.36 -7.38 11.42
CA MET A 44 7.48 -7.68 10.30
C MET A 44 8.31 -7.94 9.03
N PRO A 45 8.06 -9.05 8.31
CA PRO A 45 8.72 -9.30 7.03
C PRO A 45 8.50 -8.15 6.06
N ARG A 46 9.53 -7.84 5.25
CA ARG A 46 9.47 -6.77 4.25
C ARG A 46 8.27 -6.87 3.31
N PRO A 47 7.90 -8.05 2.76
CA PRO A 47 6.72 -8.16 1.89
C PRO A 47 5.41 -7.75 2.58
N VAL A 48 5.23 -8.14 3.84
CA VAL A 48 4.04 -7.77 4.63
C VAL A 48 3.99 -6.27 4.87
N ARG A 49 5.14 -5.65 5.17
CA ARG A 49 5.25 -4.20 5.39
C ARG A 49 4.85 -3.41 4.14
N GLU A 50 5.28 -3.86 2.96
CA GLU A 50 4.90 -3.25 1.68
C GLU A 50 3.40 -3.39 1.41
N LEU A 51 2.82 -4.56 1.67
CA LEU A 51 1.37 -4.75 1.52
C LEU A 51 0.59 -3.85 2.48
N VAL A 52 1.05 -3.67 3.72
CA VAL A 52 0.43 -2.72 4.65
C VAL A 52 0.51 -1.29 4.11
N ARG A 53 1.64 -0.87 3.51
CA ARG A 53 1.75 0.44 2.85
C ARG A 53 0.74 0.58 1.72
N LEU A 54 0.75 -0.35 0.77
CA LEU A 54 -0.09 -0.29 -0.43
C LEU A 54 -1.57 -0.27 -0.08
N VAL A 55 -2.01 -1.16 0.83
CA VAL A 55 -3.42 -1.34 1.15
C VAL A 55 -3.95 -0.30 2.13
N HIS A 56 -3.22 0.00 3.20
CA HIS A 56 -3.74 0.79 4.32
C HIS A 56 -3.28 2.25 4.33
N ILE A 57 -2.20 2.58 3.61
CA ILE A 57 -1.69 3.96 3.49
C ILE A 57 -2.00 4.54 2.12
N GLU A 58 -1.72 3.80 1.06
CA GLU A 58 -1.99 4.22 -0.32
C GLU A 58 -3.42 3.88 -0.77
N HIS A 59 -4.18 3.16 0.06
CA HIS A 59 -5.57 2.76 -0.20
C HIS A 59 -5.77 2.03 -1.54
N ILE A 60 -4.76 1.25 -1.94
CA ILE A 60 -4.79 0.47 -3.16
C ILE A 60 -5.54 -0.83 -2.93
N ASP A 61 -6.61 -1.02 -3.69
CA ASP A 61 -7.31 -2.29 -3.79
C ASP A 61 -6.52 -3.25 -4.67
N LEU A 62 -5.89 -4.24 -4.04
CA LEU A 62 -5.05 -5.24 -4.72
C LEU A 62 -5.82 -6.03 -5.79
N GLY A 63 -7.13 -6.23 -5.62
CA GLY A 63 -7.98 -6.95 -6.58
C GLY A 63 -8.25 -6.15 -7.85
N LYS A 64 -8.00 -4.84 -7.83
CA LYS A 64 -8.16 -3.95 -8.99
C LYS A 64 -6.86 -3.69 -9.74
N ILE A 65 -5.72 -4.15 -9.22
CA ILE A 65 -4.42 -3.97 -9.89
C ILE A 65 -4.36 -4.88 -11.11
N LYS A 66 -4.15 -4.27 -12.29
CA LYS A 66 -3.88 -5.01 -13.53
C LYS A 66 -2.46 -4.76 -14.00
N LYS A 67 -1.85 -5.82 -14.56
CA LYS A 67 -0.50 -5.74 -15.14
C LYS A 67 -0.43 -4.72 -16.27
N ASP A 68 -1.49 -4.64 -17.09
CA ASP A 68 -1.54 -3.75 -18.25
C ASP A 68 -1.52 -2.28 -17.85
N ASP A 69 -2.22 -1.90 -16.78
CA ASP A 69 -2.21 -0.53 -16.26
C ASP A 69 -0.80 -0.09 -15.86
N LEU A 70 -0.02 -1.00 -15.26
CA LEU A 70 1.37 -0.75 -14.90
C LEU A 70 2.27 -0.62 -16.14
N ALA A 71 2.05 -1.45 -17.16
CA ALA A 71 2.78 -1.39 -18.42
C ALA A 71 2.51 -0.07 -19.17
N VAL A 72 1.24 0.35 -19.24
CA VAL A 72 0.84 1.64 -19.83
C VAL A 72 1.47 2.80 -19.05
N ALA A 73 1.43 2.76 -17.72
CA ALA A 73 2.07 3.79 -16.90
C ALA A 73 3.60 3.87 -17.12
N ALA A 74 4.26 2.73 -17.31
CA ALA A 74 5.69 2.67 -17.63
C ALA A 74 5.98 3.25 -19.03
N LEU A 75 5.16 2.90 -20.02
CA LEU A 75 5.26 3.42 -21.38
C LEU A 75 5.07 4.93 -21.42
N LEU A 76 4.06 5.45 -20.74
CA LEU A 76 3.81 6.89 -20.64
C LEU A 76 5.00 7.62 -20.00
N LYS A 77 5.57 7.08 -18.92
CA LYS A 77 6.77 7.68 -18.29
C LYS A 77 7.99 7.69 -19.22
N SER A 78 8.14 6.68 -20.07
CA SER A 78 9.27 6.53 -20.99
C SER A 78 9.12 7.39 -22.25
N GLN A 79 7.95 7.34 -22.89
CA GLN A 79 7.74 7.91 -24.21
C GLN A 79 7.10 9.29 -24.16
N ASN A 80 6.19 9.52 -23.20
CA ASN A 80 5.43 10.76 -23.09
C ASN A 80 5.39 11.29 -21.63
N PRO A 81 6.54 11.71 -21.05
CA PRO A 81 6.62 12.08 -19.64
C PRO A 81 5.68 13.23 -19.26
N ASP A 82 5.45 14.18 -20.16
CA ASP A 82 4.59 15.33 -19.89
C ASP A 82 3.11 14.97 -19.91
N LEU A 83 2.71 14.03 -20.78
CA LEU A 83 1.38 13.44 -20.75
C LEU A 83 1.15 12.65 -19.45
N TYR A 84 2.15 11.88 -19.00
CA TYR A 84 2.06 11.21 -17.71
C TYR A 84 1.86 12.21 -16.56
N LYS A 85 2.61 13.33 -16.55
CA LYS A 85 2.46 14.38 -15.54
C LYS A 85 1.08 15.04 -15.58
N SER A 86 0.55 15.34 -16.77
CA SER A 86 -0.77 15.96 -16.91
C SER A 86 -1.89 15.04 -16.45
N LEU A 87 -1.87 13.76 -16.86
CA LEU A 87 -2.83 12.74 -16.42
C LEU A 87 -2.74 12.52 -14.92
N LYS A 88 -1.53 12.45 -14.35
CA LYS A 88 -1.32 12.33 -12.91
C LYS A 88 -1.88 13.53 -12.14
N LYS A 89 -1.75 14.75 -12.68
CA LYS A 89 -2.33 15.96 -12.06
C LYS A 89 -3.85 15.92 -12.12
N ALA A 90 -4.42 15.55 -13.26
CA ALA A 90 -5.87 15.42 -13.45
C ALA A 90 -6.47 14.35 -12.51
N ALA A 91 -5.81 13.20 -12.36
CA ALA A 91 -6.27 12.12 -11.48
C ALA A 91 -6.29 12.49 -9.99
N LYS A 92 -5.41 13.40 -9.54
CA LYS A 92 -5.40 13.92 -8.16
C LYS A 92 -6.45 15.00 -7.89
N ALA A 93 -6.97 15.64 -8.94
CA ALA A 93 -7.98 16.68 -8.84
C ALA A 93 -9.41 16.11 -8.81
N LYS A 94 -9.54 14.78 -8.99
CA LYS A 94 -10.78 14.03 -8.91
C LYS A 94 -10.86 13.32 -7.57
#